data_AF-D0CFQ5-F1
#
_entry.id   AF-D0CFQ5-F1
#
_cell.length_a   1.000
_cell.length_b   1.000
_cell.length_c   1.000
_cell.angle_alpha   90.00
_cell.angle_beta   90.00
_cell.angle_gamma   90.00
#
_symmetry.space_group_name_H-M   'P 1'
#
loop_
_entity.id
_entity.type
_entity.pdbx_description
1 polymer ?
#
loop_
_entity_poly.entity_id
_entity_poly.type
_entity_poly.pdbx_seq_one_letter_code
_entity_poly.pdbx_strand_id
1 'polypeptide(L)'
;MNNYKIFLFGRNDKNQAIDLFLQLGYSLATRRESYLHPLVTALYAHSDGNIYTSADEPEIHTSIILSQLNDLVVLHRNDVNDANWETEGGDQIFKDSNDKSYIYRSDGWDELQCHEMRQAMWEKPLLPKTQPSGAPTEYNTIKVEGLEGLVDGKAALTAALAGETVQISVEPWEEKNWDTFNPLEDDVSTKVFFSGMSEGVQKVFFRIKPKTILINGVEVPAPFKPKHSDIGFILDNAKYCYRESQYVGQHIPFGWWRTEEEIKQVVAALRKVFEVQS
;
A
#
# COMPACT_ATOMS: atom_id res chain seq x y z
N MET A 1 13.95 13.12 -22.88
CA MET A 1 13.54 12.10 -21.88
C MET A 1 14.53 10.95 -21.95
N ASN A 2 14.68 10.16 -20.88
CA ASN A 2 15.68 9.09 -20.83
C ASN A 2 15.06 7.74 -21.18
N ASN A 3 15.91 6.76 -21.50
CA ASN A 3 15.49 5.39 -21.75
C ASN A 3 15.49 4.58 -20.45
N TYR A 4 14.31 4.12 -20.01
CA TYR A 4 14.15 3.34 -18.79
C TYR A 4 13.49 2.00 -19.05
N LYS A 5 13.94 0.98 -18.34
CA LYS A 5 13.31 -0.34 -18.31
C LYS A 5 12.95 -0.68 -16.88
N ILE A 6 11.72 -1.13 -16.66
CA ILE A 6 11.26 -1.60 -15.35
C ILE A 6 10.56 -2.94 -15.50
N PHE A 7 10.94 -3.92 -14.66
CA PHE A 7 10.29 -5.23 -14.62
C PHE A 7 9.19 -5.24 -13.56
N LEU A 8 7.98 -5.65 -13.95
CA LEU A 8 6.79 -5.60 -13.10
C LEU A 8 5.91 -6.82 -13.38
N PHE A 9 5.53 -7.53 -12.31
CA PHE A 9 4.73 -8.76 -12.42
C PHE A 9 3.28 -8.52 -12.00
N GLY A 10 3.05 -7.65 -11.00
CA GLY A 10 1.73 -7.31 -10.49
C GLY A 10 0.98 -6.30 -11.37
N ARG A 11 -0.34 -6.47 -11.52
CA ARG A 11 -1.18 -5.49 -12.22
C ARG A 11 -1.14 -4.12 -11.54
N ASN A 12 -1.13 -4.09 -10.21
CA ASN A 12 -1.08 -2.84 -9.43
C ASN A 12 0.24 -2.11 -9.64
N ASP A 13 1.36 -2.81 -9.57
CA ASP A 13 2.70 -2.21 -9.77
C ASP A 13 2.84 -1.65 -11.20
N LYS A 14 2.32 -2.36 -12.21
CA LYS A 14 2.24 -1.85 -13.59
C LYS A 14 1.43 -0.57 -13.67
N ASN A 15 0.27 -0.55 -13.01
CA ASN A 15 -0.61 0.61 -12.99
C ASN A 15 0.08 1.82 -12.33
N GLN A 16 0.74 1.60 -11.19
CA GLN A 16 1.50 2.62 -10.49
C GLN A 16 2.69 3.14 -11.32
N ALA A 17 3.46 2.24 -11.94
CA ALA A 17 4.59 2.63 -12.79
C ALA A 17 4.13 3.48 -13.99
N ILE A 18 3.01 3.12 -14.61
CA ILE A 18 2.40 3.93 -15.66
C ILE A 18 2.11 5.34 -15.14
N ASP A 19 1.43 5.48 -14.00
CA ASP A 19 1.08 6.79 -13.46
C ASP A 19 2.32 7.63 -13.08
N LEU A 20 3.39 6.99 -12.63
CA LEU A 20 4.66 7.67 -12.36
C LEU A 20 5.34 8.13 -13.66
N PHE A 21 5.37 7.32 -14.70
CA PHE A 21 5.91 7.73 -16.00
C PHE A 21 5.08 8.86 -16.64
N LEU A 22 3.75 8.84 -16.51
CA LEU A 22 2.91 9.95 -16.97
C LEU A 22 3.25 11.26 -16.23
N GLN A 23 3.55 11.20 -14.93
CA GLN A 23 4.00 12.37 -14.15
C GLN A 23 5.38 12.90 -14.59
N LEU A 24 6.25 12.03 -15.11
CA LEU A 24 7.51 12.41 -15.76
C LEU A 24 7.31 12.97 -17.18
N GLY A 25 6.07 13.03 -17.67
CA GLY A 25 5.72 13.55 -18.99
C GLY A 25 5.70 12.51 -20.11
N TYR A 26 5.82 11.21 -19.80
CA TYR A 26 5.72 10.17 -20.84
C TYR A 26 4.27 9.96 -21.26
N SER A 27 4.08 9.34 -22.41
CA SER A 27 2.78 8.99 -22.99
C SER A 27 2.69 7.51 -23.30
N LEU A 28 1.47 6.98 -23.38
CA LEU A 28 1.25 5.59 -23.78
C LEU A 28 1.19 5.49 -25.30
N ALA A 29 2.07 4.67 -25.90
CA ALA A 29 2.03 4.36 -27.33
C ALA A 29 0.74 3.62 -27.75
N THR A 30 0.10 2.90 -26.82
CA THR A 30 -1.15 2.17 -27.06
C THR A 30 -2.12 2.33 -25.88
N ARG A 31 -3.22 1.57 -25.87
CA ARG A 31 -4.21 1.58 -24.80
C ARG A 31 -3.63 1.07 -23.49
N ARG A 32 -4.01 1.70 -22.38
CA ARG A 32 -3.53 1.39 -21.02
C ARG A 32 -3.70 -0.09 -20.66
N GLU A 33 -4.79 -0.71 -21.09
CA GLU A 33 -5.10 -2.12 -20.81
C GLU A 33 -4.05 -3.09 -21.38
N SER A 34 -3.40 -2.74 -22.49
CA SER A 34 -2.34 -3.56 -23.09
C SER A 34 -1.14 -3.72 -22.16
N TYR A 35 -0.80 -2.66 -21.42
CA TYR A 35 0.31 -2.67 -20.46
C TYR A 35 -0.02 -3.46 -19.19
N LEU A 36 -1.30 -3.58 -18.84
CA LEU A 36 -1.77 -4.30 -17.65
C LEU A 36 -1.94 -5.80 -17.90
N HIS A 37 -1.68 -6.29 -19.12
CA HIS A 37 -1.84 -7.68 -19.48
C HIS A 37 -0.87 -8.59 -18.68
N PRO A 38 -1.30 -9.80 -18.25
CA PRO A 38 -0.45 -10.71 -17.47
C PRO A 38 0.87 -11.08 -18.15
N LEU A 39 0.89 -11.16 -19.49
CA LEU A 39 2.09 -11.50 -20.26
C LEU A 39 3.11 -10.36 -20.38
N VAL A 40 2.73 -9.12 -20.07
CA VAL A 40 3.67 -8.00 -20.07
C VAL A 40 4.47 -8.05 -18.79
N THR A 41 5.78 -8.31 -18.89
CA THR A 41 6.67 -8.44 -17.72
C THR A 41 7.55 -7.21 -17.51
N ALA A 42 7.56 -6.29 -18.48
CA ALA A 42 8.34 -5.07 -18.40
C ALA A 42 7.68 -3.91 -19.14
N LEU A 43 7.99 -2.70 -18.70
CA LEU A 43 7.67 -1.46 -19.39
C LEU A 43 8.98 -0.82 -19.86
N TYR A 44 8.94 -0.25 -21.06
CA TYR A 44 10.07 0.40 -21.71
C TYR A 44 9.68 1.84 -22.00
N ALA A 45 10.27 2.79 -21.28
CA ALA A 45 10.08 4.21 -21.53
C ALA A 45 11.21 4.69 -22.44
N HIS A 46 10.87 5.26 -23.59
CA HIS A 46 11.81 5.65 -24.63
C HIS A 46 12.01 7.17 -24.67
N SER A 47 13.14 7.60 -25.23
CA SER A 47 13.53 9.00 -25.34
C SER A 47 12.60 9.85 -26.21
N ASP A 48 11.79 9.20 -27.06
CA ASP A 48 10.68 9.77 -27.83
C ASP A 48 9.50 10.21 -26.96
N GLY A 49 9.53 9.88 -25.67
CA GLY A 49 8.51 10.20 -24.68
C GLY A 49 7.38 9.19 -24.59
N ASN A 50 7.49 8.01 -25.22
CA ASN A 50 6.47 6.98 -25.17
C ASN A 50 6.88 5.77 -24.33
N ILE A 51 5.88 5.07 -23.81
CA ILE A 51 6.03 3.80 -23.10
C ILE A 51 5.57 2.66 -24.00
N TYR A 52 6.35 1.58 -24.04
CA TYR A 52 6.10 0.38 -24.81
C TYR A 52 6.12 -0.88 -23.92
N THR A 53 5.47 -1.94 -24.38
CA THR A 53 5.43 -3.26 -23.70
C THR A 53 6.53 -4.21 -24.17
N SER A 54 7.27 -3.82 -25.20
CA SER A 54 8.40 -4.52 -25.79
C SER A 54 9.50 -3.52 -26.09
N ALA A 55 10.76 -3.96 -26.03
CA ALA A 55 11.86 -3.17 -26.53
C ALA A 55 11.92 -3.32 -28.05
N ASP A 56 12.03 -2.21 -28.76
CA ASP A 56 12.57 -2.22 -30.12
C ASP A 56 14.11 -2.18 -30.00
N GLU A 57 14.79 -3.21 -30.51
CA GLU A 57 16.25 -3.20 -30.58
C GLU A 57 16.72 -2.11 -31.56
N PRO A 58 17.75 -1.31 -31.24
CA PRO A 58 18.82 -1.56 -30.26
C PRO A 58 18.95 -0.50 -29.14
N GLU A 59 17.86 0.04 -28.61
CA GLU A 59 17.96 1.11 -27.60
C GLU A 59 18.52 0.60 -26.24
N ILE A 60 19.60 1.24 -25.76
CA ILE A 60 20.15 0.99 -24.42
C ILE A 60 19.20 1.60 -23.39
N HIS A 61 18.64 0.76 -22.52
CA HIS A 61 17.75 1.18 -21.44
C HIS A 61 18.43 1.07 -20.08
N THR A 62 18.22 2.06 -19.23
CA THR A 62 18.62 2.01 -17.82
C THR A 62 17.58 1.20 -17.05
N SER A 63 17.99 0.08 -16.45
CA SER A 63 17.09 -0.72 -15.62
C SER A 63 16.87 -0.04 -14.27
N ILE A 64 15.62 0.20 -13.91
CA ILE A 64 15.23 0.83 -12.64
C ILE A 64 14.15 0.01 -11.93
N ILE A 65 14.02 0.20 -10.62
CA ILE A 65 12.92 -0.34 -9.81
C ILE A 65 11.87 0.73 -9.50
N LEU A 66 10.72 0.33 -8.96
CA LEU A 66 9.59 1.23 -8.73
C LEU A 66 9.90 2.38 -7.77
N SER A 67 10.72 2.14 -6.73
CA SER A 67 11.16 3.19 -5.81
C SER A 67 12.02 4.24 -6.51
N GLN A 68 12.97 3.80 -7.36
CA GLN A 68 13.81 4.70 -8.14
C GLN A 68 12.98 5.52 -9.14
N LEU A 69 11.94 4.93 -9.73
CA LEU A 69 11.01 5.67 -10.59
C LEU A 69 10.25 6.76 -9.80
N ASN A 70 9.85 6.46 -8.56
CA ASN A 70 9.24 7.46 -7.68
C ASN A 70 10.22 8.59 -7.31
N ASP A 71 11.48 8.26 -7.04
CA ASP A 71 12.52 9.26 -6.76
C ASP A 71 12.72 10.19 -7.96
N LEU A 72 12.71 9.64 -9.19
CA LEU A 72 12.75 10.45 -10.41
C LEU A 72 11.57 11.42 -10.50
N VAL A 73 10.36 10.99 -10.13
CA VAL A 73 9.16 11.84 -10.11
C VAL A 73 9.30 12.98 -9.10
N VAL A 74 9.82 12.70 -7.90
CA VAL A 74 10.08 13.72 -6.87
C VAL A 74 11.05 14.77 -7.38
N LEU A 75 12.19 14.34 -7.93
CA LEU A 75 13.20 15.25 -8.46
C LEU A 75 12.67 16.05 -9.65
N HIS A 76 11.85 15.44 -10.51
CA HIS A 76 11.22 16.11 -11.65
C HIS A 76 10.17 17.15 -11.23
N ARG A 77 9.35 16.85 -10.22
CA ARG A 77 8.33 17.78 -9.69
C ARG A 77 8.99 19.02 -9.08
N ASN A 78 10.20 18.86 -8.54
CA ASN A 78 11.01 19.95 -8.00
C ASN A 78 10.31 20.77 -6.91
N ASP A 79 9.57 20.09 -6.03
CA ASP A 79 8.82 20.70 -4.93
C ASP A 79 9.53 20.45 -3.59
N VAL A 80 9.81 21.52 -2.85
CA VAL A 80 10.43 21.48 -1.51
C VAL A 80 9.62 20.66 -0.51
N ASN A 81 8.32 20.51 -0.72
CA ASN A 81 7.45 19.71 0.15
C ASN A 81 7.72 18.20 0.06
N ASP A 82 8.50 17.77 -0.93
CA ASP A 82 8.92 16.38 -1.07
C ASP A 82 10.11 16.00 -0.19
N ALA A 83 10.66 16.95 0.57
CA ALA A 83 11.69 16.70 1.55
C ALA A 83 11.26 15.63 2.56
N ASN A 84 12.11 14.63 2.76
CA ASN A 84 11.95 13.57 3.76
C ASN A 84 12.95 13.70 4.92
N TRP A 85 13.87 14.66 4.85
CA TRP A 85 14.84 15.01 5.90
C TRP A 85 14.98 16.52 6.04
N GLU A 86 15.45 16.96 7.20
CA GLU A 86 15.75 18.35 7.49
C GLU A 86 17.03 18.47 8.31
N THR A 87 17.86 19.49 8.03
CA THR A 87 19.05 19.82 8.81
C THR A 87 18.68 20.57 10.09
N GLU A 88 19.55 20.62 11.10
CA GLU A 88 19.34 21.53 12.25
C GLU A 88 19.18 23.00 11.87
N GLY A 89 19.75 23.42 10.73
CA GLY A 89 19.60 24.76 10.17
C GLY A 89 18.24 25.03 9.51
N GLY A 90 17.40 24.00 9.34
CA GLY A 90 16.10 24.08 8.68
C GLY A 90 16.15 23.84 7.16
N ASP A 91 17.29 23.42 6.63
CA ASP A 91 17.41 23.11 5.20
C ASP A 91 16.69 21.81 4.89
N GLN A 92 15.99 21.79 3.75
CA GLN A 92 15.14 20.68 3.35
C GLN A 92 15.93 19.72 2.47
N ILE A 93 15.92 18.44 2.83
CA ILE A 93 16.69 17.38 2.18
C ILE A 93 15.72 16.31 1.66
N PHE A 94 15.96 15.87 0.43
CA PHE A 94 15.39 14.65 -0.12
C PHE A 94 16.47 13.59 -0.22
N LYS A 95 16.25 12.44 0.41
CA LYS A 95 17.10 11.26 0.30
C LYS A 95 16.41 10.21 -0.56
N ASP A 96 17.05 9.82 -1.66
CA ASP A 96 16.51 8.84 -2.60
C ASP A 96 16.69 7.39 -2.13
N SER A 97 16.12 6.44 -2.86
CA SER A 97 16.21 5.01 -2.55
C SER A 97 17.59 4.39 -2.77
N ASN A 98 18.55 5.13 -3.34
CA ASN A 98 19.94 4.74 -3.50
C ASN A 98 20.86 5.42 -2.46
N ASP A 99 20.29 5.98 -1.39
CA ASP A 99 20.98 6.72 -0.34
C ASP A 99 21.68 8.01 -0.80
N LYS A 100 21.40 8.52 -2.01
CA LYS A 100 21.85 9.86 -2.41
C LYS A 100 20.97 10.91 -1.77
N SER A 101 21.58 12.04 -1.44
CA SER A 101 20.91 13.16 -0.78
C SER A 101 20.91 14.38 -1.69
N TYR A 102 19.80 15.11 -1.68
CA TYR A 102 19.58 16.31 -2.47
C TYR A 102 19.12 17.42 -1.53
N ILE A 103 19.69 18.61 -1.64
CA ILE A 103 19.29 19.81 -0.88
C ILE A 103 18.45 20.71 -1.77
N TYR A 104 17.37 21.26 -1.22
CA TYR A 104 16.55 22.22 -1.95
C TYR A 104 17.18 23.62 -1.93
N ARG A 105 17.53 24.15 -3.10
CA ARG A 105 18.11 25.48 -3.32
C ARG A 105 17.15 26.37 -4.10
N SER A 106 17.57 27.59 -4.42
CA SER A 106 16.74 28.58 -5.13
C SER A 106 16.27 28.13 -6.52
N ASP A 107 17.00 27.21 -7.14
CA ASP A 107 16.77 26.65 -8.47
C ASP A 107 16.18 25.23 -8.45
N GLY A 108 16.06 24.61 -7.26
CA GLY A 108 15.48 23.29 -7.09
C GLY A 108 16.32 22.33 -6.27
N TRP A 109 16.05 21.04 -6.43
CA TRP A 109 16.86 19.96 -5.87
C TRP A 109 18.25 19.93 -6.51
N ASP A 110 19.30 20.03 -5.69
CA ASP A 110 20.70 19.88 -6.08
C ASP A 110 21.36 18.74 -5.31
N GLU A 111 22.22 17.96 -5.98
CA GLU A 111 22.86 16.78 -5.38
C GLU A 111 23.88 17.22 -4.33
N LEU A 112 23.64 16.82 -3.08
CA LEU A 112 24.43 17.20 -1.92
C LEU A 112 25.77 16.45 -1.96
N GLN A 113 26.87 17.19 -2.12
CA GLN A 113 28.19 16.59 -2.29
C GLN A 113 28.81 16.18 -0.95
N CYS A 114 29.64 15.12 -0.94
CA CYS A 114 30.25 14.56 0.29
C CYS A 114 31.02 15.58 1.17
N HIS A 115 31.50 16.69 0.61
CA HIS A 115 32.19 17.73 1.38
C HIS A 115 31.23 18.68 2.11
N GLU A 116 29.99 18.81 1.64
CA GLU A 116 28.91 19.61 2.24
C GLU A 116 28.20 18.82 3.36
N MET A 117 28.18 17.49 3.31
CA MET A 117 27.64 16.60 4.36
C MET A 117 28.29 16.85 5.74
N ARG A 118 29.51 17.38 5.80
CA ARG A 118 30.20 17.69 7.06
C ARG A 118 29.57 18.85 7.84
N GLN A 119 28.79 19.71 7.17
CA GLN A 119 28.01 20.77 7.83
C GLN A 119 26.59 20.29 8.18
N ALA A 120 26.06 19.32 7.42
CA ALA A 120 24.77 18.68 7.67
C ALA A 120 24.86 17.53 8.70
N MET A 121 25.84 17.49 9.62
CA MET A 121 26.07 16.35 10.54
C MET A 121 24.94 16.03 11.54
N TRP A 122 23.81 16.75 11.48
CA TRP A 122 22.63 16.55 12.31
C TRP A 122 21.34 16.64 11.48
N GLU A 123 21.19 15.74 10.51
CA GLU A 123 19.92 15.56 9.80
C GLU A 123 18.98 14.71 10.65
N LYS A 124 17.70 15.09 10.69
CA LYS A 124 16.63 14.31 11.32
C LYS A 124 15.56 14.00 10.26
N PRO A 125 14.97 12.79 10.30
CA PRO A 125 13.91 12.46 9.36
C PRO A 125 12.72 13.38 9.61
N LEU A 126 12.15 13.92 8.54
CA LEU A 126 10.91 14.67 8.65
C LEU A 126 9.79 13.67 8.92
N LEU A 127 9.01 13.95 9.97
CA LEU A 127 7.69 13.34 10.08
C LEU A 127 6.90 13.70 8.82
N PRO A 128 6.12 12.78 8.24
CA PRO A 128 5.37 13.04 7.02
C PRO A 128 4.60 14.34 7.15
N LYS A 129 5.05 15.38 6.42
CA LYS A 129 4.33 16.65 6.39
C LYS A 129 2.97 16.32 5.82
N THR A 130 1.95 16.52 6.64
CA THR A 130 0.58 16.17 6.30
C THR A 130 0.20 17.00 5.08
N GLN A 131 0.26 16.38 3.89
CA GLN A 131 -0.44 16.92 2.73
C GLN A 131 -1.90 17.13 3.16
N PRO A 132 -2.55 18.22 2.72
CA PRO A 132 -3.93 18.50 3.06
C PRO A 132 -4.76 17.24 2.85
N SER A 133 -5.33 16.79 3.97
CA SER A 133 -6.31 15.74 4.07
C SER A 133 -7.37 15.91 2.97
N GLY A 134 -7.28 15.04 1.97
CA GLY A 134 -8.22 14.96 0.85
C GLY A 134 -8.27 13.60 0.17
N ALA A 135 -7.39 12.66 0.54
CA ALA A 135 -7.47 11.27 0.08
C ALA A 135 -8.01 10.40 1.22
N PRO A 136 -9.11 9.65 1.02
CA PRO A 136 -9.66 8.77 2.04
C PRO A 136 -8.65 7.65 2.32
N THR A 137 -8.47 7.35 3.61
CA THR A 137 -7.74 6.16 4.07
C THR A 137 -8.61 4.93 3.78
N GLU A 138 -8.59 4.49 2.53
CA GLU A 138 -9.16 3.24 2.05
C GLU A 138 -8.09 2.15 2.14
N TYR A 139 -8.43 1.00 2.73
CA TYR A 139 -7.57 -0.19 2.70
C TYR A 139 -8.22 -1.19 1.76
N ASN A 140 -7.63 -1.40 0.58
CA ASN A 140 -8.14 -2.37 -0.37
C ASN A 140 -7.73 -3.78 0.07
N THR A 141 -8.72 -4.63 0.36
CA THR A 141 -8.47 -6.02 0.72
C THR A 141 -7.95 -6.80 -0.49
N ILE A 142 -6.79 -7.44 -0.37
CA ILE A 142 -6.26 -8.30 -1.44
C ILE A 142 -6.93 -9.67 -1.31
N LYS A 143 -7.64 -10.12 -2.34
CA LYS A 143 -8.18 -11.49 -2.38
C LYS A 143 -7.09 -12.45 -2.81
N VAL A 144 -6.61 -13.28 -1.89
CA VAL A 144 -5.77 -14.45 -2.17
C VAL A 144 -6.57 -15.69 -1.80
N GLU A 145 -6.64 -16.66 -2.71
CA GLU A 145 -7.41 -17.89 -2.49
C GLU A 145 -6.88 -18.63 -1.25
N GLY A 146 -7.70 -18.72 -0.19
CA GLY A 146 -7.33 -19.30 1.10
C GLY A 146 -6.84 -18.34 2.20
N LEU A 147 -6.73 -17.03 1.93
CA LEU A 147 -6.35 -15.99 2.91
C LEU A 147 -7.35 -14.83 2.89
N GLU A 148 -7.92 -14.53 4.06
CA GLU A 148 -8.98 -13.52 4.23
C GLU A 148 -8.50 -12.31 5.03
N GLY A 149 -9.05 -11.13 4.73
CA GLY A 149 -8.77 -9.89 5.46
C GLY A 149 -7.37 -9.31 5.23
N LEU A 150 -6.71 -9.70 4.13
CA LEU A 150 -5.39 -9.19 3.79
C LEU A 150 -5.44 -7.71 3.47
N VAL A 151 -4.53 -6.94 4.05
CA VAL A 151 -4.32 -5.54 3.73
C VAL A 151 -2.99 -5.37 3.01
N ASP A 152 -2.84 -4.32 2.22
CA ASP A 152 -1.54 -3.98 1.68
C ASP A 152 -0.57 -3.59 2.81
N GLY A 153 0.75 -3.68 2.58
CA GLY A 153 1.73 -3.43 3.63
C GLY A 153 1.75 -1.95 4.09
N LYS A 154 1.39 -0.99 3.25
CA LYS A 154 1.29 0.43 3.65
C LYS A 154 0.11 0.64 4.61
N ALA A 155 -1.02 -0.01 4.34
CA ALA A 155 -2.18 -0.08 5.19
C ALA A 155 -1.87 -0.75 6.54
N ALA A 156 -1.12 -1.86 6.50
CA ALA A 156 -0.66 -2.54 7.69
C ALA A 156 0.23 -1.63 8.56
N LEU A 157 1.21 -0.96 7.96
CA LEU A 157 2.08 -0.05 8.70
C LEU A 157 1.30 1.12 9.31
N THR A 158 0.34 1.67 8.55
CA THR A 158 -0.55 2.75 9.04
C THR A 158 -1.38 2.28 10.23
N ALA A 159 -1.93 1.07 10.16
CA ALA A 159 -2.70 0.47 11.25
C ALA A 159 -1.83 0.22 12.50
N ALA A 160 -0.60 -0.28 12.33
CA ALA A 160 0.34 -0.46 13.42
C ALA A 160 0.70 0.86 14.11
N LEU A 161 0.96 1.93 13.34
CA LEU A 161 1.24 3.26 13.87
C LEU A 161 0.02 3.89 14.58
N ALA A 162 -1.19 3.53 14.15
CA ALA A 162 -2.44 3.91 14.82
C ALA A 162 -2.72 3.11 16.10
N GLY A 163 -1.84 2.17 16.47
CA GLY A 163 -1.99 1.30 17.64
C GLY A 163 -2.92 0.11 17.42
N GLU A 164 -3.26 -0.22 16.17
CA GLU A 164 -3.98 -1.46 15.85
C GLU A 164 -3.02 -2.65 15.83
N THR A 165 -3.53 -3.81 16.23
CA THR A 165 -2.74 -5.05 16.19
C THR A 165 -2.67 -5.58 14.77
N VAL A 166 -1.48 -5.56 14.18
CA VAL A 166 -1.21 -6.10 12.84
C VAL A 166 -0.63 -7.50 12.99
N GLN A 167 -1.00 -8.38 12.07
CA GLN A 167 -0.44 -9.72 11.97
C GLN A 167 0.25 -9.91 10.62
N ILE A 168 1.37 -10.64 10.67
CA ILE A 168 2.23 -10.93 9.54
C ILE A 168 2.27 -12.45 9.34
N SER A 169 2.30 -12.89 8.09
CA SER A 169 2.55 -14.28 7.71
C SER A 169 3.52 -14.33 6.55
N VAL A 170 4.43 -15.31 6.56
CA VAL A 170 5.50 -15.47 5.55
C VAL A 170 5.30 -16.79 4.82
N GLU A 171 5.58 -16.83 3.51
CA GLU A 171 5.59 -18.07 2.73
C GLU A 171 6.60 -19.10 3.27
N PRO A 172 6.28 -20.41 3.38
CA PRO A 172 5.03 -21.07 2.97
C PRO A 172 3.88 -20.85 3.97
N TRP A 173 2.74 -20.38 3.46
CA TRP A 173 1.56 -19.99 4.26
C TRP A 173 0.57 -21.14 4.49
N GLU A 174 0.89 -22.37 4.07
CA GLU A 174 0.01 -23.54 4.14
C GLU A 174 -0.41 -23.88 5.59
N GLU A 175 0.36 -23.43 6.58
CA GLU A 175 0.07 -23.61 8.00
C GLU A 175 -0.79 -22.50 8.62
N LYS A 176 -1.12 -21.42 7.89
CA LYS A 176 -1.89 -20.25 8.40
C LYS A 176 -1.31 -19.67 9.71
N ASN A 177 0.00 -19.74 9.92
CA ASN A 177 0.64 -19.14 11.08
C ASN A 177 0.68 -17.63 10.90
N TRP A 178 0.09 -16.92 11.88
CA TRP A 178 0.00 -15.47 11.94
C TRP A 178 0.71 -14.96 13.18
N ASP A 179 1.82 -14.28 12.99
CA ASP A 179 2.57 -13.65 14.07
C ASP A 179 2.07 -12.24 14.30
N THR A 180 2.03 -11.81 15.56
CA THR A 180 1.64 -10.44 15.90
C THR A 180 2.85 -9.54 15.73
N PHE A 181 2.72 -8.52 14.89
CA PHE A 181 3.77 -7.53 14.69
C PHE A 181 3.78 -6.52 15.84
N ASN A 182 4.93 -6.40 16.50
CA ASN A 182 5.21 -5.38 17.49
C ASN A 182 6.28 -4.40 16.98
N PRO A 183 5.91 -3.16 16.61
CA PRO A 183 6.85 -2.19 16.06
C PRO A 183 7.95 -1.74 17.03
N LEU A 184 7.85 -2.06 18.32
CA LEU A 184 8.83 -1.70 19.35
C LEU A 184 9.79 -2.84 19.72
N GLU A 185 9.42 -4.09 19.43
CA GLU A 185 10.17 -5.28 19.85
C GLU A 185 10.67 -6.10 18.67
N ASP A 186 9.96 -6.09 17.54
CA ASP A 186 10.31 -6.88 16.38
C ASP A 186 11.36 -6.19 15.52
N ASP A 187 12.41 -6.92 15.14
CA ASP A 187 13.45 -6.46 14.21
C ASP A 187 13.03 -6.58 12.73
N VAL A 188 11.74 -6.43 12.46
CA VAL A 188 11.20 -6.53 11.09
C VAL A 188 11.48 -5.22 10.37
N SER A 189 12.28 -5.31 9.30
CA SER A 189 12.56 -4.15 8.45
C SER A 189 11.28 -3.51 7.94
N THR A 190 11.16 -2.18 8.08
CA THR A 190 10.04 -1.41 7.50
C THR A 190 9.92 -1.60 5.99
N LYS A 191 11.01 -1.99 5.31
CA LYS A 191 11.03 -2.36 3.89
C LYS A 191 10.01 -3.45 3.56
N VAL A 192 9.78 -4.40 4.48
CA VAL A 192 8.85 -5.52 4.30
C VAL A 192 7.42 -5.03 4.02
N PHE A 193 7.01 -3.93 4.65
CA PHE A 193 5.70 -3.29 4.46
C PHE A 193 5.55 -2.59 3.09
N PHE A 194 6.66 -2.27 2.42
CA PHE A 194 6.63 -1.65 1.09
C PHE A 194 6.89 -2.66 -0.03
N SER A 195 7.75 -3.65 0.21
CA SER A 195 8.12 -4.67 -0.78
C SER A 195 7.16 -5.86 -0.81
N GLY A 196 6.49 -6.14 0.31
CA GLY A 196 5.73 -7.38 0.50
C GLY A 196 6.63 -8.63 0.51
N MET A 197 7.93 -8.47 0.80
CA MET A 197 8.93 -9.54 0.75
C MET A 197 9.84 -9.50 1.98
N SER A 198 10.14 -10.67 2.55
CA SER A 198 11.11 -10.84 3.64
C SER A 198 12.55 -10.78 3.14
N GLU A 199 13.52 -10.68 4.05
CA GLU A 199 14.96 -10.71 3.70
C GLU A 199 15.37 -12.00 2.96
N GLY A 200 14.61 -13.09 3.15
CA GLY A 200 14.77 -14.37 2.45
C GLY A 200 14.03 -14.48 1.12
N VAL A 201 13.52 -13.37 0.54
CA VAL A 201 12.75 -13.33 -0.72
C VAL A 201 11.41 -14.08 -0.64
N GLN A 202 10.90 -14.33 0.58
CA GLN A 202 9.59 -14.93 0.78
C GLN A 202 8.51 -13.87 0.76
N LYS A 203 7.35 -14.17 0.17
CA LYS A 203 6.21 -13.26 0.22
C LYS A 203 5.72 -13.08 1.64
N VAL A 204 5.39 -11.84 1.97
CA VAL A 204 4.87 -11.43 3.27
C VAL A 204 3.45 -10.91 3.10
N PHE A 205 2.55 -11.45 3.90
CA PHE A 205 1.14 -11.09 3.94
C PHE A 205 0.84 -10.37 5.24
N PHE A 206 0.00 -9.34 5.14
CA PHE A 206 -0.43 -8.55 6.29
C PHE A 206 -1.93 -8.65 6.46
N ARG A 207 -2.37 -8.68 7.71
CA ARG A 207 -3.78 -8.44 8.06
C ARG A 207 -3.85 -7.65 9.35
N ILE A 208 -4.94 -6.90 9.53
CA ILE A 208 -5.28 -6.37 10.85
C ILE A 208 -5.91 -7.52 11.63
N LYS A 209 -5.45 -7.75 12.87
CA LYS A 209 -5.99 -8.81 13.73
C LYS A 209 -7.51 -8.64 13.81
N PRO A 210 -8.31 -9.62 13.37
CA PRO A 210 -9.75 -9.52 13.47
C PRO A 210 -10.14 -9.33 14.93
N LYS A 211 -10.82 -8.22 15.25
CA LYS A 211 -11.39 -8.02 16.58
C LYS A 211 -12.60 -8.95 16.67
N THR A 212 -12.72 -9.72 17.75
CA THR A 212 -13.86 -10.61 17.98
C THR A 212 -14.75 -10.12 19.12
N ILE A 213 -16.03 -10.48 19.06
CA ILE A 213 -17.01 -10.32 20.14
C ILE A 213 -17.62 -11.69 20.45
N LEU A 214 -18.11 -11.85 21.69
CA LEU A 214 -18.81 -13.06 22.10
C LEU A 214 -20.32 -12.88 21.89
N ILE A 215 -20.90 -13.73 21.05
CA ILE A 215 -22.36 -13.89 20.93
C ILE A 215 -22.71 -15.25 21.56
N ASN A 216 -23.27 -15.23 22.77
CA ASN A 216 -23.69 -16.43 23.53
C ASN A 216 -22.60 -17.53 23.63
N GLY A 217 -21.35 -17.14 23.87
CA GLY A 217 -20.22 -18.07 23.96
C GLY A 217 -19.58 -18.46 22.62
N VAL A 218 -20.10 -17.98 21.49
CA VAL A 218 -19.47 -18.11 20.17
C VAL A 218 -18.69 -16.84 19.85
N GLU A 219 -17.38 -16.96 19.63
CA GLU A 219 -16.57 -15.84 19.14
C GLU A 219 -16.90 -15.57 17.66
N VAL A 220 -17.26 -14.34 17.36
CA VAL A 220 -17.53 -13.86 16.00
C VAL A 220 -16.81 -12.55 15.73
N PRO A 221 -16.59 -12.16 14.47
CA PRO A 221 -15.99 -10.88 14.12
C PRO A 221 -16.80 -9.69 14.67
N ALA A 222 -16.09 -8.76 15.31
CA ALA A 222 -16.64 -7.52 15.81
C ALA A 222 -17.01 -6.59 14.65
N PRO A 223 -18.15 -5.89 14.73
CA PRO A 223 -18.49 -4.90 13.72
C PRO A 223 -17.52 -3.72 13.73
N PHE A 224 -17.25 -3.13 12.56
CA PHE A 224 -16.49 -1.90 12.43
C PHE A 224 -17.39 -0.68 12.29
N LYS A 225 -16.84 0.53 12.50
CA LYS A 225 -17.52 1.79 12.21
C LYS A 225 -17.19 2.23 10.77
N PRO A 226 -18.15 2.19 9.82
CA PRO A 226 -17.90 2.61 8.45
C PRO A 226 -17.83 4.13 8.31
N LYS A 227 -17.14 4.59 7.28
CA LYS A 227 -17.06 5.99 6.81
C LYS A 227 -17.93 6.16 5.56
N HIS A 228 -18.24 7.42 5.22
CA HIS A 228 -19.03 7.75 4.04
C HIS A 228 -18.40 7.13 2.79
N SER A 229 -19.21 6.45 1.98
CA SER A 229 -18.85 5.66 0.79
C SER A 229 -18.22 4.28 1.03
N ASP A 230 -17.97 3.85 2.27
CA ASP A 230 -17.48 2.49 2.54
C ASP A 230 -18.48 1.44 2.06
N ILE A 231 -17.96 0.38 1.42
CA ILE A 231 -18.75 -0.80 1.05
C ILE A 231 -18.51 -1.88 2.10
N GLY A 232 -19.59 -2.48 2.59
CA GLY A 232 -19.52 -3.56 3.56
C GLY A 232 -20.82 -4.33 3.65
N PHE A 233 -20.84 -5.31 4.55
CA PHE A 233 -21.98 -6.18 4.78
C PHE A 233 -22.72 -5.78 6.05
N ILE A 234 -24.05 -5.80 5.98
CA ILE A 234 -24.95 -5.51 7.11
C ILE A 234 -25.96 -6.63 7.29
N LEU A 235 -26.39 -6.85 8.53
CA LEU A 235 -27.52 -7.74 8.81
C LEU A 235 -28.79 -7.14 8.22
N ASP A 236 -29.56 -7.98 7.53
CA ASP A 236 -30.77 -7.55 6.83
C ASP A 236 -31.80 -8.66 6.80
N ASN A 237 -33.06 -8.33 6.55
CA ASN A 237 -34.13 -9.30 6.41
C ASN A 237 -34.19 -9.98 5.03
N ALA A 238 -33.15 -9.78 4.19
CA ALA A 238 -33.00 -10.42 2.90
C ALA A 238 -32.83 -11.95 3.02
N LYS A 239 -32.92 -12.65 1.88
CA LYS A 239 -32.86 -14.12 1.76
C LYS A 239 -31.70 -14.78 2.54
N TYR A 240 -30.57 -14.10 2.65
CA TYR A 240 -29.36 -14.63 3.30
C TYR A 240 -29.14 -14.11 4.73
N CYS A 241 -30.08 -13.31 5.27
CA CYS A 241 -29.98 -12.60 6.55
C CYS A 241 -28.90 -11.50 6.58
N TYR A 242 -28.30 -11.18 5.43
CA TYR A 242 -27.36 -10.09 5.23
C TYR A 242 -27.44 -9.55 3.80
N ARG A 243 -26.91 -8.34 3.59
CA ARG A 243 -26.66 -7.77 2.26
C ARG A 243 -25.40 -6.92 2.24
N GLU A 244 -24.80 -6.77 1.06
CA GLU A 244 -23.81 -5.72 0.79
C GLU A 244 -24.53 -4.36 0.72
N SER A 245 -23.92 -3.33 1.26
CA SER A 245 -24.44 -1.98 1.26
C SER A 245 -23.29 -0.98 1.18
N GLN A 246 -23.56 0.20 0.63
CA GLN A 246 -22.67 1.34 0.73
C GLN A 246 -23.14 2.25 1.86
N TYR A 247 -22.24 2.67 2.72
CA TYR A 247 -22.55 3.58 3.82
C TYR A 247 -22.66 5.01 3.30
N VAL A 248 -23.87 5.56 3.24
CA VAL A 248 -24.14 6.97 2.90
C VAL A 248 -24.55 7.79 4.13
N GLY A 249 -24.18 7.34 5.33
CA GLY A 249 -24.57 7.96 6.60
C GLY A 249 -25.83 7.36 7.23
N GLN A 250 -26.36 6.25 6.69
CA GLN A 250 -27.51 5.59 7.30
C GLN A 250 -27.16 4.93 8.65
N HIS A 251 -28.05 5.08 9.63
CA HIS A 251 -27.92 4.38 10.91
C HIS A 251 -28.29 2.90 10.74
N ILE A 252 -27.31 2.00 10.92
CA ILE A 252 -27.52 0.55 10.93
C ILE A 252 -27.28 0.04 12.37
N PRO A 253 -28.29 -0.54 13.03
CA PRO A 253 -28.25 -0.81 14.47
C PRO A 253 -27.29 -1.94 14.90
N PHE A 254 -27.01 -2.91 14.02
CA PHE A 254 -26.22 -4.10 14.39
C PHE A 254 -24.73 -4.00 14.05
N GLY A 255 -24.35 -3.01 13.23
CA GLY A 255 -22.98 -2.81 12.78
C GLY A 255 -22.71 -3.26 11.35
N TRP A 256 -21.44 -3.13 10.96
CA TRP A 256 -20.93 -3.36 9.61
C TRP A 256 -19.78 -4.36 9.66
N TRP A 257 -19.69 -5.21 8.65
CA TRP A 257 -18.61 -6.19 8.47
C TRP A 257 -17.93 -5.98 7.13
N ARG A 258 -16.62 -6.21 7.08
CA ARG A 258 -15.79 -5.88 5.91
C ARG A 258 -15.90 -6.96 4.83
N THR A 259 -16.20 -8.20 5.21
CA THR A 259 -16.29 -9.33 4.26
C THR A 259 -17.59 -10.12 4.41
N GLU A 260 -17.92 -10.88 3.37
CA GLU A 260 -19.10 -11.75 3.35
C GLU A 260 -18.95 -12.90 4.36
N GLU A 261 -17.72 -13.40 4.52
CA GLU A 261 -17.36 -14.47 5.44
C GLU A 261 -17.52 -14.04 6.89
N GLU A 262 -17.11 -12.82 7.24
CA GLU A 262 -17.30 -12.25 8.57
C GLU A 262 -18.78 -12.23 8.94
N ILE A 263 -19.64 -11.73 8.05
CA ILE A 263 -21.08 -11.68 8.33
C ILE A 263 -21.73 -13.07 8.28
N LYS A 264 -21.23 -14.00 7.46
CA LYS A 264 -21.67 -15.41 7.48
C LYS A 264 -21.40 -16.07 8.82
N GLN A 265 -20.24 -15.81 9.44
CA GLN A 265 -19.92 -16.31 10.79
C GLN A 265 -20.88 -15.73 11.84
N VAL A 266 -21.18 -14.43 11.77
CA VAL A 266 -22.15 -13.78 12.66
C VAL A 266 -23.54 -14.36 12.48
N VAL A 267 -24.02 -14.51 11.24
CA VAL A 267 -25.32 -15.12 10.95
C VAL A 267 -25.37 -16.57 11.41
N ALA A 268 -24.30 -17.35 11.24
CA ALA A 268 -24.24 -18.72 11.72
C ALA A 268 -24.29 -18.79 13.25
N ALA A 269 -23.58 -17.90 13.95
CA ALA A 269 -23.66 -17.80 15.41
C ALA A 269 -25.06 -17.40 15.86
N LEU A 270 -25.66 -16.36 15.27
CA LEU A 270 -27.03 -15.95 15.56
C LEU A 270 -28.02 -17.09 15.32
N ARG A 271 -27.88 -17.84 14.21
CA ARG A 271 -28.71 -19.02 13.94
C ARG A 271 -28.56 -20.09 15.01
N LYS A 272 -27.35 -20.36 15.51
CA LYS A 272 -27.15 -21.30 16.64
C LYS A 272 -27.75 -20.79 17.95
N VAL A 273 -27.76 -19.47 18.18
CA VAL A 273 -28.38 -18.87 19.37
C VAL A 273 -29.90 -18.92 19.31
N PHE A 274 -30.47 -18.74 18.12
CA PHE A 274 -31.93 -18.75 17.89
C PHE A 274 -32.46 -20.09 17.36
N GLU A 275 -31.60 -21.08 17.12
CA GLU A 275 -31.96 -22.49 17.04
C GLU A 275 -32.48 -22.86 18.41
N VAL A 276 -33.78 -22.64 18.58
CA VAL A 276 -34.55 -23.10 19.72
C VAL A 276 -34.22 -24.57 19.88
N GLN A 277 -33.82 -24.92 21.11
CA GLN A 277 -33.99 -26.25 21.67
C GLN A 277 -35.46 -26.64 21.49
N SER A 278 -35.82 -27.16 20.32
CA SER A 278 -37.12 -27.75 20.05
C SER A 278 -37.13 -29.19 20.49
#